data_AF-A0A2V6APE7-F1
#
_entry.id   AF-A0A2V6APE7-F1
#
_cell.length_a   1.000
_cell.length_b   1.000
_cell.length_c   1.000
_cell.angle_alpha   90.00
_cell.angle_beta   90.00
_cell.angle_gamma   90.00
#
_symmetry.space_group_name_H-M   'P 1'
#
loop_
_entity.id
_entity.type
_entity.pdbx_description
1 polymer ?
#
loop_
_entity_poly.entity_id
_entity_poly.type
_entity_poly.pdbx_seq_one_letter_code
_entity_poly.pdbx_strand_id
1 'polypeptide(L)' 'MNAQSVEEEVANGISHGIGLVGAMIGTPILLLAAFHHGNIPFLVGTIIFTTTMLLVYLASTLYHSWPNTHTKSLLQLLDH' A
#
# COMPACT_ATOMS: atom_id res chain seq x y z
N MET A 1 19.80 -8.96 -10.82
CA MET A 1 18.51 -9.08 -10.14
C MET A 1 17.81 -10.25 -10.82
N ASN A 2 17.48 -11.31 -10.08
CA ASN A 2 16.79 -12.46 -10.68
C ASN A 2 15.37 -12.01 -11.07
N ALA A 3 14.90 -12.46 -12.23
CA ALA A 3 13.50 -12.26 -12.61
C ALA A 3 12.62 -13.04 -11.63
N GLN A 4 11.58 -12.40 -11.09
CA GLN A 4 10.59 -13.07 -10.25
C GLN A 4 9.89 -14.18 -11.05
N SER A 5 9.59 -15.29 -10.39
CA SER A 5 8.76 -16.33 -10.96
C SER A 5 7.28 -15.92 -10.98
N VAL A 6 6.47 -16.55 -11.84
CA VAL A 6 5.01 -16.32 -11.89
C VAL A 6 4.36 -16.61 -10.53
N GLU A 7 4.86 -17.60 -9.80
CA GLU A 7 4.38 -17.96 -8.47
C GLU A 7 4.70 -16.87 -7.43
N GLU A 8 5.90 -16.28 -7.49
CA GLU A 8 6.30 -15.14 -6.65
C GLU A 8 5.47 -13.89 -6.96
N GLU A 9 5.22 -13.61 -8.24
CA GLU A 9 4.39 -12.46 -8.66
C GLU A 9 2.95 -12.59 -8.14
N VAL A 10 2.35 -13.79 -8.21
CA VAL A 10 1.02 -14.04 -7.64
C VAL A 10 1.03 -13.94 -6.11
N ALA A 11 2.02 -14.51 -5.44
CA ALA A 11 2.15 -14.43 -3.97
C ALA A 11 2.33 -12.98 -3.50
N ASN A 12 3.11 -12.19 -4.24
CA ASN A 12 3.28 -10.76 -4.00
C ASN A 12 1.95 -10.03 -4.18
N GLY A 13 1.23 -10.22 -5.28
CA GLY A 13 -0.08 -9.59 -5.50
C GLY A 13 -1.09 -9.90 -4.40
N ILE A 14 -1.17 -11.15 -3.94
CA ILE A 14 -2.05 -11.56 -2.83
C ILE A 14 -1.64 -10.89 -1.52
N SER A 15 -0.34 -10.89 -1.21
CA SER A 15 0.18 -10.30 0.03
C SER A 15 -0.07 -8.80 0.09
N HIS A 16 0.11 -8.09 -1.03
CA HIS A 16 -0.18 -6.66 -1.12
C HIS A 16 -1.68 -6.36 -1.05
N GLY A 17 -2.53 -7.20 -1.66
CA GLY A 17 -3.98 -7.08 -1.55
C GLY A 17 -4.47 -7.24 -0.10
N ILE A 18 -3.95 -8.23 0.62
CA ILE A 18 -4.22 -8.41 2.06
C ILE A 18 -3.71 -7.19 2.86
N GLY A 19 -2.51 -6.70 2.53
CA GLY A 19 -1.93 -5.50 3.10
C GLY A 19 -2.81 -4.25 2.91
N LEU A 20 -3.37 -4.07 1.71
CA LEU A 20 -4.30 -2.97 1.39
C LEU A 20 -5.56 -3.02 2.25
N VAL A 21 -6.18 -4.20 2.38
CA VAL A 21 -7.38 -4.39 3.21
C VAL A 21 -7.05 -4.11 4.67
N GLY A 22 -5.93 -4.65 5.19
CA GLY A 22 -5.45 -4.36 6.53
C GLY A 22 -5.20 -2.86 6.76
N ALA A 23 -4.60 -2.18 5.77
CA ALA A 23 -4.36 -0.74 5.80
C ALA A 23 -5.65 0.06 5.88
N MET A 24 -6.67 -0.29 5.08
CA MET A 24 -7.96 0.39 5.08
C MET A 24 -8.68 0.24 6.43
N ILE A 25 -8.60 -0.92 7.08
CA ILE A 25 -9.21 -1.18 8.39
C ILE A 25 -8.41 -0.49 9.51
N GLY A 26 -7.08 -0.56 9.46
CA GLY A 26 -6.20 -0.02 10.49
C GLY A 26 -6.11 1.51 10.49
N THR A 27 -6.22 2.15 9.33
CA THR A 27 -6.13 3.61 9.19
C THR A 27 -7.11 4.38 10.09
N PRO A 28 -8.44 4.15 10.06
CA PRO A 28 -9.36 4.86 10.93
C PRO A 28 -9.09 4.61 12.43
N ILE A 29 -8.63 3.41 12.79
CA ILE A 29 -8.28 3.05 14.18
C ILE A 29 -7.08 3.86 14.65
N LEU A 30 -6.01 3.91 13.86
CA LEU A 30 -4.79 4.65 14.18
C LEU A 30 -5.04 6.16 14.21
N LEU A 31 -5.81 6.70 13.27
CA LEU A 31 -6.15 8.13 13.25
C LEU A 31 -6.98 8.54 14.46
N LEU A 32 -7.96 7.71 14.86
CA LEU A 32 -8.77 7.98 16.06
C LEU A 32 -7.91 7.93 17.33
N ALA A 33 -7.02 6.93 17.44
CA ALA A 33 -6.09 6.83 18.57
C ALA A 33 -5.13 8.02 18.63
N ALA A 34 -4.57 8.44 17.49
CA ALA A 34 -3.68 9.59 17.41
C ALA A 34 -4.37 10.91 17.71
N PHE A 35 -5.63 11.07 17.27
CA PHE A 35 -6.45 12.23 17.60
C PHE A 35 -6.71 12.31 19.12
N HIS A 36 -7.08 11.20 19.76
CA HIS A 36 -7.28 11.14 21.22
C HIS A 36 -5.99 11.37 22.01
N HIS A 37 -4.82 11.05 21.45
CA HIS A 37 -3.54 11.31 22.09
C HIS A 37 -3.24 12.81 22.25
N GLY A 38 -3.87 13.68 21.43
CA GLY A 38 -3.76 15.14 21.56
C GLY A 38 -2.41 15.75 21.16
N ASN A 39 -1.49 14.94 20.63
CA ASN A 39 -0.17 15.37 20.17
C ASN A 39 -0.18 15.61 18.64
N ILE A 40 -0.07 16.87 18.24
CA ILE A 40 -0.14 17.26 16.82
C ILE A 40 0.96 16.61 15.96
N PRO A 41 2.25 16.63 16.35
CA PRO A 41 3.28 15.88 15.63
C PRO A 41 2.96 14.40 15.43
N PHE A 42 2.45 13.73 16.46
CA PHE A 42 2.06 12.32 16.37
C PHE A 42 0.91 12.09 15.39
N LEU A 43 -0.10 12.96 15.39
CA LEU A 43 -1.21 12.91 14.44
C LEU A 43 -0.73 13.11 12.99
N VAL A 44 0.12 14.11 12.74
CA VAL A 44 0.69 14.36 11.41
C VAL A 44 1.52 13.17 10.94
N GLY A 45 2.38 12.63 11.80
CA GLY A 45 3.16 11.42 11.51
C GLY A 45 2.27 10.22 11.19
N THR A 46 1.18 10.04 11.95
CA THR A 46 0.20 8.97 11.71
C THR A 46 -0.49 9.13 10.36
N ILE A 47 -0.90 10.35 9.99
CA ILE A 47 -1.53 10.64 8.69
C ILE A 47 -0.58 10.31 7.54
N ILE A 48 0.68 10.75 7.63
CA ILE A 48 1.70 10.46 6.60
C ILE A 48 1.88 8.95 6.48
N PHE A 49 2.10 8.25 7.61
CA PHE A 49 2.29 6.81 7.63
C PHE A 49 1.13 6.04 6.99
N THR A 50 -0.12 6.29 7.42
CA THR A 50 -1.28 5.56 6.91
C THR A 50 -1.54 5.86 5.43
N THR A 51 -1.31 7.11 5.01
CA THR A 51 -1.50 7.50 3.60
C THR A 51 -0.45 6.84 2.70
N THR A 52 0.83 6.89 3.09
CA THR A 52 1.90 6.23 2.33
C THR A 52 1.68 4.72 2.26
N MET A 53 1.27 4.09 3.36
CA MET A 53 0.99 2.66 3.40
C MET A 53 -0.16 2.28 2.45
N LEU A 54 -1.27 3.03 2.45
CA LEU A 54 -2.37 2.84 1.51
C LEU A 54 -1.93 2.99 0.05
N LEU A 55 -1.12 4.03 -0.25
CA LEU A 55 -0.64 4.28 -1.61
C LEU A 55 0.26 3.14 -2.12
N VAL A 56 1.20 2.66 -1.31
CA VAL A 56 2.10 1.55 -1.68
C VAL A 56 1.30 0.27 -1.94
N TYR A 57 0.43 -0.14 -1.03
CA TYR A 57 -0.36 -1.35 -1.22
C TYR A 57 -1.35 -1.25 -2.38
N LEU A 58 -1.93 -0.06 -2.62
CA LEU A 58 -2.82 0.18 -3.75
C LEU A 58 -2.05 0.12 -5.08
N ALA A 59 -0.89 0.79 -5.17
CA ALA A 59 -0.06 0.78 -6.38
C ALA A 59 0.36 -0.66 -6.73
N SER A 60 0.79 -1.44 -5.74
CA SER A 60 1.19 -2.84 -5.93
C SER A 60 0.02 -3.74 -6.34
N THR A 61 -1.13 -3.61 -5.69
CA THR A 61 -2.33 -4.39 -6.03
C THR A 61 -2.81 -4.06 -7.45
N LEU A 62 -2.79 -2.79 -7.83
CA LEU A 62 -3.14 -2.35 -9.18
C LEU A 62 -2.13 -2.85 -10.20
N TYR A 63 -0.82 -2.80 -9.94
CA TYR A 63 0.20 -3.31 -10.87
C TYR A 63 -0.04 -4.77 -11.27
N HIS A 64 -0.29 -5.63 -10.29
CA HIS A 64 -0.53 -7.06 -10.50
C HIS A 64 -1.89 -7.36 -11.13
N SER A 65 -2.88 -6.48 -10.97
CA SER A 65 -4.23 -6.66 -11.51
C SER A 65 -4.44 -6.02 -12.89
N TRP A 66 -3.53 -5.14 -13.34
CA TRP A 66 -3.73 -4.31 -14.53
C TRP A 66 -3.23 -5.00 -15.81
N PRO A 67 -3.99 -4.92 -16.93
CA PRO A 67 -3.56 -5.47 -18.22
C PRO A 67 -2.27 -4.80 -18.74
N ASN A 68 -1.51 -5.47 -19.62
CA ASN A 68 -0.27 -4.95 -20.20
C ASN A 68 -0.52 -3.70 -21.09
N THR A 69 -0.67 -2.53 -20.46
CA THR A 69 -0.82 -1.21 -21.10
C THR A 69 0.24 -0.24 -20.60
N HIS A 70 0.33 0.94 -21.23
CA HIS A 70 1.28 2.00 -20.82
C HIS A 70 1.17 2.39 -19.33
N THR A 71 -0.03 2.30 -18.75
CA THR A 71 -0.33 2.53 -17.33
C THR A 71 0.37 1.54 -16.40
N LYS A 72 0.64 0.32 -16.86
CA LYS A 72 1.37 -0.70 -16.08
C LYS A 72 2.81 -0.29 -15.80
N SER A 73 3.46 0.41 -16.74
CA SER A 73 4.83 0.90 -16.56
C SER A 73 4.92 1.99 -15.48
N LEU A 74 3.89 2.83 -15.35
CA LEU A 74 3.83 3.83 -14.27
C LEU A 74 3.58 3.16 -12.91
N LEU A 75 2.68 2.17 -12.85
CA LEU A 75 2.43 1.39 -11.64
C LEU A 75 3.66 0.58 -11.20
N GLN A 76 4.47 0.08 -12.15
CA GLN A 76 5.73 -0.59 -11.86
C GLN A 76 6.74 0.34 -11.16
N LEU A 77 6.82 1.60 -11.59
CA LEU A 77 7.69 2.61 -10.98
C LEU A 77 7.23 3.02 -9.57
N LEU A 78 5.94 2.88 -9.27
CA LEU A 78 5.40 3.15 -7.93
C LEU A 78 5.51 1.95 -6.99
N ASP A 79 5.60 0.74 -7.55
CA ASP A 79 5.77 -0.53 -6.82
C ASP A 79 7.24 -0.84 -6.51
N HIS A 80 8.20 -0.33 -7.31
CA HIS A 80 9.65 -0.51 -7.15
C HIS A 80 10.37 0.77 -6.69
#